data_AF-A0A7Y5KH14-F1
#
_entry.id   AF-A0A7Y5KH14-F1
#
_cell.length_a   1.000
_cell.length_b   1.000
_cell.length_c   1.000
_cell.angle_alpha   90.00
_cell.angle_beta   90.00
_cell.angle_gamma   90.00
#
_symmetry.space_group_name_H-M   'P 1'
#
loop_
_entity.id
_entity.type
_entity.pdbx_description
1 polymer ?
#
loop_
_entity_poly.entity_id
_entity_poly.type
_entity_poly.pdbx_seq_one_letter_code
_entity_poly.pdbx_strand_id
1 'polypeptide(L)'
;MLNTFIKTYSTRKYKHVTLVRHKGVVIALALDDTRRIFYSVLDLKNTEIKSPLDVNYWLENPRELRFPNEIAEVGIGVADQTMLPVVKKGSTQAEPLGAIVRDDEKDFFLSTTARLSADAPFQALSDGKHVFVFRQAVAANDANNVVKLDAEGNVVKDKDGNPVKVVDSTLLVDRFVLSGTDLKTKMEVRYQRSRSKTRPESRKDSLGAKDMEDNPFFEPTQ
;
A
#
# COMPACT_ATOMS: atom_id res chain seq x y z
N MET A 1 -6.06 -31.83 -22.17
CA MET A 1 -7.35 -31.10 -22.29
C MET A 1 -7.64 -30.18 -21.09
N LEU A 2 -7.17 -30.46 -19.86
CA LEU A 2 -7.39 -29.55 -18.71
C LEU A 2 -6.71 -28.17 -18.82
N ASN A 3 -5.55 -28.09 -19.47
CA ASN A 3 -4.77 -26.84 -19.54
C ASN A 3 -5.49 -25.69 -20.25
N THR A 4 -6.52 -25.98 -21.05
CA THR A 4 -7.31 -24.97 -21.76
C THR A 4 -8.16 -24.10 -20.82
N PHE A 5 -8.41 -24.55 -19.59
CA PHE A 5 -9.24 -23.84 -18.60
C PHE A 5 -8.42 -23.23 -17.45
N ILE A 6 -7.09 -23.28 -17.54
CA ILE A 6 -6.20 -22.86 -16.44
C ILE A 6 -5.31 -21.73 -16.93
N LYS A 7 -5.36 -20.60 -16.23
CA LYS A 7 -4.35 -19.54 -16.33
C LYS A 7 -3.35 -19.75 -15.19
N THR A 8 -2.09 -19.96 -15.56
CA THR A 8 -1.01 -20.13 -14.58
C THR A 8 -0.08 -18.93 -14.62
N TYR A 9 0.21 -18.36 -13.45
CA TYR A 9 1.24 -17.35 -13.27
C TYR A 9 2.42 -17.98 -12.54
N SER A 10 3.53 -18.18 -13.25
CA SER A 10 4.75 -18.82 -12.73
C SER A 10 5.97 -17.91 -12.75
N THR A 11 5.79 -16.61 -13.02
CA THR A 11 6.89 -15.62 -13.09
C THR A 11 7.50 -15.33 -11.72
N ARG A 12 6.87 -15.78 -10.62
CA ARG A 12 7.26 -15.52 -9.24
C ARG A 12 6.96 -16.73 -8.37
N LYS A 13 7.65 -16.83 -7.23
CA LYS A 13 7.35 -17.81 -6.19
C LYS A 13 6.31 -17.24 -5.23
N TYR A 14 5.04 -17.43 -5.56
CA TYR A 14 3.93 -17.05 -4.69
C TYR A 14 3.85 -17.98 -3.47
N LYS A 15 3.67 -17.40 -2.29
CA LYS A 15 3.61 -18.12 -1.00
C LYS A 15 2.20 -18.15 -0.43
N HIS A 16 1.56 -16.99 -0.36
CA HIS A 16 0.24 -16.84 0.24
C HIS A 16 -0.71 -16.26 -0.80
N VAL A 17 -1.90 -16.83 -0.93
CA VAL A 17 -2.88 -16.43 -1.94
C VAL A 17 -4.23 -16.19 -1.29
N THR A 18 -4.97 -15.23 -1.83
CA THR A 18 -6.36 -14.99 -1.44
C THR A 18 -7.15 -14.48 -2.63
N LEU A 19 -8.47 -14.69 -2.60
CA LEU A 19 -9.37 -14.20 -3.63
C LEU A 19 -10.46 -13.36 -2.98
N VAL A 20 -10.86 -12.30 -3.67
CA VAL A 20 -11.97 -11.45 -3.26
C VAL A 20 -12.89 -11.19 -4.43
N ARG A 21 -14.20 -11.19 -4.17
CA ARG A 21 -15.22 -10.73 -5.11
C ARG A 21 -15.60 -9.30 -4.78
N HIS A 22 -15.43 -8.39 -5.73
CA HIS A 22 -15.78 -6.97 -5.60
C HIS A 22 -16.76 -6.58 -6.70
N LYS A 23 -18.02 -6.26 -6.34
CA LYS A 23 -19.08 -5.88 -7.30
C LYS A 23 -19.22 -6.86 -8.49
N GLY A 24 -19.12 -8.15 -8.22
CA GLY A 24 -19.22 -9.19 -9.24
C GLY A 24 -17.91 -9.51 -9.97
N VAL A 25 -16.85 -8.72 -9.81
CA VAL A 25 -15.52 -8.96 -10.37
C VAL A 25 -14.71 -9.82 -9.40
N VAL A 26 -13.99 -10.83 -9.91
CA VAL A 26 -13.08 -11.66 -9.11
C VAL A 26 -11.67 -11.07 -9.21
N ILE A 27 -11.01 -10.94 -8.06
CA ILE A 27 -9.65 -10.46 -7.94
C ILE A 27 -8.85 -11.54 -7.20
N ALA A 28 -7.80 -12.05 -7.83
CA ALA A 28 -6.83 -12.92 -7.19
C ALA A 28 -5.66 -12.08 -6.69
N LEU A 29 -5.24 -12.26 -5.45
CA LEU A 29 -4.07 -11.62 -4.86
C LEU A 29 -3.08 -12.68 -4.37
N ALA A 30 -1.80 -12.39 -4.47
CA ALA A 30 -0.75 -13.29 -4.02
C ALA A 30 0.46 -12.53 -3.47
N LEU A 31 0.93 -12.91 -2.29
CA LEU A 31 2.21 -12.48 -1.71
C LEU A 31 3.32 -13.38 -2.26
N ASP A 32 4.37 -12.79 -2.81
CA ASP A 32 5.55 -13.52 -3.26
C ASP A 32 6.60 -13.72 -2.16
N ASP A 33 7.66 -14.46 -2.47
CA ASP A 33 8.76 -14.74 -1.56
C ASP A 33 9.64 -13.53 -1.21
N THR A 34 9.44 -12.40 -1.92
CA THR A 34 10.05 -11.09 -1.63
C THR A 34 9.12 -10.17 -0.83
N ARG A 35 7.99 -10.70 -0.34
CA ARG A 35 6.97 -9.97 0.44
C ARG A 35 6.24 -8.89 -0.35
N ARG A 36 6.22 -8.98 -1.69
CA ARG A 36 5.44 -8.09 -2.56
C ARG A 36 4.10 -8.75 -2.89
N ILE A 37 3.02 -7.96 -2.86
CA ILE A 37 1.68 -8.43 -3.21
C ILE A 37 1.41 -8.10 -4.67
N PHE A 38 1.00 -9.11 -5.42
CA PHE A 38 0.54 -9.00 -6.80
C PHE A 38 -0.94 -9.33 -6.88
N TYR A 39 -1.60 -8.82 -7.90
CA TYR A 39 -3.00 -9.13 -8.17
C TYR A 39 -3.28 -9.30 -9.66
N SER A 40 -4.31 -10.08 -9.95
CA SER A 40 -4.91 -10.20 -11.27
C SER A 40 -6.43 -10.07 -11.14
N VAL A 41 -7.04 -9.47 -12.16
CA VAL A 41 -8.49 -9.22 -12.21
C VAL A 41 -9.08 -10.05 -13.33
N LEU A 42 -10.21 -10.71 -13.05
CA LEU A 42 -11.02 -11.39 -14.05
C LEU A 42 -11.96 -10.37 -14.71
N ASP A 43 -11.55 -9.82 -15.85
CA ASP A 43 -12.25 -8.71 -16.52
C ASP A 43 -13.25 -9.21 -17.57
N LEU A 44 -14.33 -9.85 -17.12
CA LEU A 44 -15.38 -10.38 -18.02
C LEU A 44 -16.09 -9.31 -18.87
N LYS A 45 -15.84 -8.03 -18.63
CA LYS A 45 -16.42 -6.91 -19.38
C LYS A 45 -15.55 -6.47 -20.55
N ASN A 46 -14.36 -7.05 -20.72
CA ASN A 46 -13.48 -6.73 -21.82
C ASN A 46 -14.08 -7.20 -23.17
N THR A 47 -14.57 -6.25 -23.96
CA THR A 47 -15.21 -6.52 -25.26
C THR A 47 -14.25 -6.87 -26.39
N GLU A 48 -12.95 -6.69 -26.19
CA GLU A 48 -11.92 -7.04 -27.19
C GLU A 48 -11.69 -8.56 -27.24
N ILE A 49 -11.95 -9.26 -26.14
CA ILE A 49 -11.78 -10.70 -26.02
C ILE A 49 -13.03 -11.39 -26.56
N LYS A 50 -12.86 -12.10 -27.69
CA LYS A 50 -13.91 -12.90 -28.34
C LYS A 50 -13.77 -14.37 -27.96
N SER A 51 -14.01 -14.69 -26.68
CA SER A 51 -13.93 -16.07 -26.19
C SER A 51 -15.08 -16.39 -25.25
N PRO A 52 -15.68 -17.59 -25.32
CA PRO A 52 -16.64 -18.03 -24.31
C PRO A 52 -15.98 -18.49 -23.00
N LEU A 53 -14.64 -18.59 -22.95
CA LEU A 53 -13.90 -19.09 -21.79
C LEU A 53 -13.41 -17.92 -20.92
N ASP A 54 -13.80 -17.93 -19.64
CA ASP A 54 -13.42 -16.92 -18.65
C ASP A 54 -11.90 -16.86 -18.40
N VAL A 55 -11.18 -17.97 -18.56
CA VAL A 55 -9.72 -18.08 -18.44
C VAL A 55 -8.98 -17.02 -19.27
N ASN A 56 -9.55 -16.62 -20.41
CA ASN A 56 -8.96 -15.65 -21.33
C ASN A 56 -9.13 -14.20 -20.85
N TYR A 57 -10.02 -13.94 -19.89
CA TYR A 57 -10.32 -12.61 -19.34
C TYR A 57 -9.50 -12.27 -18.10
N TRP A 58 -8.68 -13.20 -17.60
CA TRP A 58 -7.65 -12.85 -16.63
C TRP A 58 -6.56 -12.00 -17.30
N LEU A 59 -5.99 -11.04 -16.55
CA LEU A 59 -4.88 -10.23 -17.03
C LEU A 59 -3.73 -11.12 -17.55
N GLU A 60 -3.04 -10.65 -18.59
CA GLU A 60 -1.90 -11.36 -19.15
C GLU A 60 -0.81 -11.58 -18.09
N ASN A 61 -0.50 -10.54 -17.32
CA ASN A 61 0.47 -10.54 -16.23
C ASN A 61 -0.15 -9.93 -14.96
N PRO A 62 0.10 -10.50 -13.77
CA PRO A 62 -0.30 -9.90 -12.51
C PRO A 62 0.41 -8.55 -12.30
N ARG A 63 -0.30 -7.59 -11.71
CA ARG A 63 0.22 -6.25 -11.39
C ARG A 63 0.64 -6.20 -9.93
N GLU A 64 1.70 -5.46 -9.62
CA GLU A 64 2.10 -5.22 -8.23
C GLU A 64 1.10 -4.27 -7.56
N LEU A 65 0.67 -4.60 -6.34
CA LEU A 65 -0.19 -3.74 -5.53
C LEU A 65 0.65 -2.63 -4.91
N ARG A 66 0.28 -1.37 -5.16
CA ARG A 66 0.97 -0.19 -4.61
C ARG A 66 0.38 0.20 -3.27
N PHE A 67 1.22 0.40 -2.27
CA PHE A 67 0.81 0.80 -0.93
C PHE A 67 1.13 2.28 -0.65
N PRO A 68 0.42 2.92 0.29
CA PRO A 68 0.72 4.29 0.72
C PRO A 68 2.13 4.43 1.29
N ASN A 69 2.70 5.63 1.25
CA ASN A 69 3.97 5.96 1.90
C ASN A 69 3.81 6.50 3.32
N GLU A 70 2.60 6.47 3.85
CA GLU A 70 2.26 6.96 5.19
C GLU A 70 1.50 5.87 5.96
N ILE A 71 1.67 5.86 7.27
CA ILE A 71 0.97 4.98 8.20
C ILE A 71 0.40 5.79 9.37
N ALA A 72 -0.80 5.47 9.80
CA ALA A 72 -1.49 6.11 10.91
C ALA A 72 -1.98 5.07 11.90
N GLU A 73 -1.77 5.31 13.19
CA GLU A 73 -2.21 4.40 14.24
C GLU A 73 -3.68 4.64 14.58
N VAL A 74 -4.52 3.61 14.42
CA VAL A 74 -5.95 3.72 14.72
C VAL A 74 -6.19 3.72 16.23
N GLY A 75 -7.11 4.56 16.69
CA GLY A 75 -7.52 4.62 18.10
C GLY A 75 -6.77 5.66 18.93
N ILE A 76 -5.71 6.28 18.40
CA ILE A 76 -5.01 7.40 19.01
C ILE A 76 -5.29 8.67 18.19
N GLY A 77 -6.43 9.33 18.47
CA GLY A 77 -6.99 10.42 17.65
C GLY A 77 -6.19 11.73 17.55
N VAL A 78 -4.95 11.77 18.06
CA VAL A 78 -4.12 12.99 18.15
C VAL A 78 -2.80 12.85 17.37
N ALA A 79 -2.36 11.64 17.05
CA ALA A 79 -1.10 11.45 16.33
C ALA A 79 -1.30 11.68 14.83
N ASP A 80 -0.50 12.58 14.24
CA ASP A 80 -0.41 12.72 12.79
C ASP A 80 0.20 11.44 12.16
N GLN A 81 -0.07 11.23 10.88
CA GLN A 81 0.47 10.10 10.13
C GLN A 81 2.01 10.14 10.08
N THR A 82 2.64 8.98 10.17
CA THR A 82 4.09 8.83 10.02
C THR A 82 4.41 8.58 8.54
N MET A 83 5.22 9.46 7.94
CA MET A 83 5.72 9.27 6.59
C MET A 83 6.93 8.35 6.59
N LEU A 84 6.96 7.37 5.70
CA LEU A 84 8.09 6.48 5.51
C LEU A 84 9.19 7.18 4.69
N PRO A 85 10.48 6.86 4.95
CA PRO A 85 11.58 7.43 4.19
C PRO A 85 11.54 6.97 2.73
N VAL A 86 11.95 7.86 1.82
CA VAL A 86 12.12 7.53 0.41
C VAL A 86 13.45 6.81 0.20
N VAL A 87 13.45 5.77 -0.62
CA VAL A 87 14.64 4.99 -0.98
C VAL A 87 14.71 4.85 -2.50
N LYS A 88 15.89 5.06 -3.08
CA LYS A 88 16.12 4.87 -4.53
C LYS A 88 16.30 3.41 -4.89
N LYS A 89 15.93 3.05 -6.12
CA LYS A 89 16.20 1.72 -6.69
C LYS A 89 17.68 1.38 -6.61
N GLY A 90 18.00 0.17 -6.18
CA GLY A 90 19.38 -0.30 -6.02
C GLY A 90 20.07 0.18 -4.74
N SER A 91 19.36 0.92 -3.87
CA SER A 91 19.85 1.36 -2.56
C SER A 91 18.97 0.80 -1.44
N THR A 92 19.54 0.71 -0.25
CA THR A 92 18.81 0.48 1.01
C THR A 92 18.84 1.70 1.94
N GLN A 93 19.55 2.76 1.52
CA GLN A 93 19.70 3.98 2.29
C GLN A 93 18.51 4.91 2.07
N ALA A 94 17.97 5.43 3.18
CA ALA A 94 16.98 6.49 3.15
C ALA A 94 17.59 7.78 2.58
N GLU A 95 16.86 8.41 1.67
CA GLU A 95 17.17 9.75 1.22
C GLU A 95 16.89 10.77 2.34
N PRO A 96 17.59 11.91 2.36
CA PRO A 96 17.33 12.97 3.33
C PRO A 96 15.86 13.42 3.31
N LEU A 97 15.34 13.84 4.47
CA LEU A 97 14.01 14.43 4.56
C LEU A 97 13.89 15.61 3.60
N GLY A 98 12.81 15.64 2.80
CA GLY A 98 12.57 16.67 1.79
C GLY A 98 13.29 16.46 0.46
N ALA A 99 14.07 15.38 0.28
CA ALA A 99 14.68 15.07 -1.01
C ALA A 99 13.61 14.80 -2.08
N ILE A 100 13.70 15.52 -3.21
CA ILE A 100 12.85 15.29 -4.37
C ILE A 100 13.44 14.13 -5.16
N VAL A 101 12.77 12.99 -5.13
CA VAL A 101 13.11 11.80 -5.91
C VAL A 101 12.00 11.57 -6.93
N ARG A 102 12.37 11.31 -8.18
CA ARG A 102 11.41 11.01 -9.25
C ARG A 102 10.79 9.63 -9.05
N ASP A 103 9.53 9.47 -9.44
CA ASP A 103 8.80 8.20 -9.23
C ASP A 103 9.44 7.00 -9.93
N ASP A 104 10.11 7.21 -11.06
CA ASP A 104 10.85 6.17 -11.79
C ASP A 104 12.17 5.78 -11.11
N GLU A 105 12.68 6.59 -10.19
CA GLU A 105 13.89 6.31 -9.39
C GLU A 105 13.56 5.68 -8.03
N LYS A 106 12.32 5.78 -7.55
CA LYS A 106 11.89 5.24 -6.25
C LYS A 106 11.83 3.72 -6.23
N ASP A 107 12.37 3.11 -5.17
CA ASP A 107 11.99 1.76 -4.79
C ASP A 107 10.67 1.83 -4.03
N PHE A 108 9.57 1.54 -4.72
CA PHE A 108 8.23 1.58 -4.13
C PHE A 108 8.03 0.60 -2.98
N PHE A 109 8.80 -0.48 -2.87
CA PHE A 109 8.66 -1.37 -1.72
C PHE A 109 9.27 -0.73 -0.48
N LEU A 110 10.53 -0.29 -0.58
CA LEU A 110 11.24 0.33 0.55
C LEU A 110 10.76 1.75 0.90
N SER A 111 10.12 2.43 -0.05
CA SER A 111 9.58 3.80 0.15
C SER A 111 8.11 3.83 0.62
N THR A 112 7.46 2.67 0.77
CA THR A 112 6.04 2.58 1.16
C THR A 112 5.83 1.57 2.26
N THR A 113 4.61 1.52 2.80
CA THR A 113 4.22 0.54 3.85
C THR A 113 4.18 -0.90 3.34
N ALA A 114 4.44 -1.13 2.05
CA ALA A 114 4.69 -2.46 1.49
C ALA A 114 5.83 -3.17 2.23
N ARG A 115 6.92 -2.47 2.58
CA ARG A 115 8.06 -3.02 3.33
C ARG A 115 7.70 -3.59 4.69
N LEU A 116 6.60 -3.10 5.27
CA LEU A 116 6.14 -3.50 6.59
C LEU A 116 5.34 -4.80 6.56
N SER A 117 5.08 -5.40 5.38
CA SER A 117 4.43 -6.71 5.27
C SER A 117 5.34 -7.82 5.80
N ALA A 118 4.82 -8.68 6.67
CA ALA A 118 5.46 -9.94 7.03
C ALA A 118 5.27 -11.00 5.92
N ASP A 119 6.14 -12.01 5.90
CA ASP A 119 5.91 -13.24 5.13
C ASP A 119 4.90 -14.13 5.88
N ALA A 120 3.63 -13.77 5.75
CA ALA A 120 2.53 -14.44 6.44
C ALA A 120 1.26 -14.43 5.58
N PRO A 121 0.27 -15.29 5.88
CA PRO A 121 -1.05 -15.21 5.28
C PRO A 121 -1.65 -13.82 5.46
N PHE A 122 -2.36 -13.35 4.43
CA PHE A 122 -3.05 -12.06 4.42
C PHE A 122 -4.48 -12.26 3.90
N GLN A 123 -5.37 -11.32 4.20
CA GLN A 123 -6.78 -11.41 3.82
C GLN A 123 -7.20 -10.23 2.96
N ALA A 124 -8.06 -10.48 1.98
CA ALA A 124 -8.76 -9.44 1.25
C ALA A 124 -10.26 -9.54 1.49
N LEU A 125 -10.92 -8.40 1.72
CA LEU A 125 -12.37 -8.30 1.91
C LEU A 125 -12.93 -7.19 1.03
N SER A 126 -14.23 -7.24 0.74
CA SER A 126 -14.91 -6.13 0.10
C SER A 126 -16.19 -5.77 0.83
N ASP A 127 -16.41 -4.47 1.02
CA ASP A 127 -17.67 -3.87 1.49
C ASP A 127 -18.58 -3.42 0.33
N GLY A 128 -18.24 -3.79 -0.92
CA GLY A 128 -18.92 -3.32 -2.12
C GLY A 128 -18.58 -1.90 -2.55
N LYS A 129 -17.81 -1.11 -1.78
CA LYS A 129 -17.29 0.21 -2.18
C LYS A 129 -15.77 0.20 -2.37
N HIS A 130 -15.07 -0.53 -1.51
CA HIS A 130 -13.63 -0.70 -1.48
C HIS A 130 -13.26 -2.19 -1.41
N VAL A 131 -12.01 -2.46 -1.71
CA VAL A 131 -11.32 -3.71 -1.39
C VAL A 131 -10.35 -3.40 -0.25
N PHE A 132 -10.48 -4.13 0.85
CA PHE A 132 -9.60 -4.05 2.00
C PHE A 132 -8.55 -5.14 1.90
N VAL A 133 -7.30 -4.81 2.22
CA VAL A 133 -6.21 -5.78 2.35
C VAL A 133 -5.67 -5.70 3.76
N PHE A 134 -5.75 -6.82 4.47
CA PHE A 134 -5.30 -7.00 5.84
C PHE A 134 -3.99 -7.78 5.82
N ARG A 135 -2.91 -7.19 6.33
CA ARG A 135 -1.57 -7.78 6.33
C ARG A 135 -1.04 -7.88 7.76
N GLN A 136 -0.33 -8.95 8.05
CA GLN A 136 0.50 -9.01 9.26
C GLN A 136 1.70 -8.08 9.07
N ALA A 137 1.96 -7.21 10.04
CA ALA A 137 3.16 -6.39 10.06
C ALA A 137 4.38 -7.21 10.48
N VAL A 138 5.56 -6.79 10.02
CA VAL A 138 6.85 -7.28 10.52
C VAL A 138 7.03 -7.00 12.00
N ALA A 139 7.89 -7.78 12.67
CA ALA A 139 8.29 -7.52 14.05
C ALA A 139 9.11 -6.22 14.18
N ALA A 140 9.20 -5.68 15.39
CA ALA A 140 9.99 -4.48 15.70
C ALA A 140 11.44 -4.54 15.17
N ASN A 141 12.08 -5.72 15.27
CA ASN A 141 13.48 -5.92 14.91
C ASN A 141 13.72 -6.31 13.43
N ASP A 142 12.69 -6.37 12.58
CA ASP A 142 12.87 -6.65 11.14
C ASP A 142 13.65 -5.51 10.46
N ALA A 143 14.56 -5.86 9.55
CA ALA A 143 15.38 -4.91 8.81
C ALA A 143 14.57 -3.95 7.92
N ASN A 144 13.38 -4.37 7.49
CA ASN A 144 12.47 -3.54 6.73
C ASN A 144 11.59 -2.63 7.61
N ASN A 145 11.64 -2.75 8.93
CA ASN A 145 10.96 -1.82 9.81
C ASN A 145 11.78 -0.51 9.94
N VAL A 146 11.10 0.62 10.12
CA VAL A 146 11.74 1.93 10.26
C VAL A 146 11.51 2.48 11.66
N VAL A 147 12.39 3.40 12.07
CA VAL A 147 12.21 4.12 13.33
C VAL A 147 11.22 5.27 13.13
N LYS A 148 10.40 5.52 14.14
CA LYS A 148 9.48 6.65 14.16
C LYS A 148 10.28 7.94 14.34
N LEU A 149 9.98 8.95 13.53
CA LEU A 149 10.56 10.28 13.62
C LEU A 149 9.50 11.28 14.11
N ASP A 150 9.94 12.31 14.84
CA ASP A 150 9.10 13.47 15.17
C ASP A 150 9.01 14.46 13.99
N ALA A 151 8.31 15.57 14.19
CA ALA A 151 8.11 16.57 13.14
C ALA A 151 9.43 17.25 12.71
N GLU A 152 10.41 17.26 13.59
CA GLU A 152 11.75 17.81 13.38
C GLU A 152 12.73 16.77 12.79
N GLY A 153 12.29 15.52 12.61
CA GLY A 153 13.09 14.44 12.05
C GLY A 153 13.98 13.71 13.05
N ASN A 154 13.82 13.94 14.36
CA ASN A 154 14.55 13.22 15.40
C ASN A 154 13.89 11.88 15.69
N VAL A 155 14.70 10.91 16.11
CA VAL A 155 14.24 9.58 16.50
C VAL A 155 13.38 9.68 17.77
N VAL A 156 12.13 9.23 17.66
CA VAL A 156 11.25 9.06 18.82
C VAL A 156 11.76 7.90 19.65
N LYS A 157 11.90 8.11 20.96
CA LYS A 157 12.39 7.12 21.92
C LYS A 157 11.30 6.71 22.92
N ASP A 158 11.35 5.47 23.37
CA ASP A 158 10.51 4.97 24.46
C ASP A 158 11.01 5.48 25.83
N LYS A 159 10.34 5.02 26.90
CA LYS A 159 10.65 5.41 28.29
C LYS A 159 12.06 4.96 28.72
N ASP A 160 12.58 3.93 28.08
CA ASP A 160 13.89 3.34 28.35
C ASP A 160 14.99 3.92 27.44
N GLY A 161 14.63 4.85 26.54
CA GLY A 161 15.54 5.52 25.63
C GLY A 161 15.80 4.77 24.32
N ASN A 162 15.08 3.68 24.04
CA ASN A 162 15.24 2.91 22.81
C ASN A 162 14.45 3.55 21.65
N PRO A 163 14.94 3.49 20.40
CA PRO A 163 14.19 3.94 19.23
C PRO A 163 12.85 3.19 19.07
N VAL A 164 11.77 3.96 18.96
CA VAL A 164 10.43 3.42 18.71
C VAL A 164 10.33 2.99 17.24
N LYS A 165 9.86 1.76 17.01
CA LYS A 165 9.60 1.22 15.67
C LYS A 165 8.21 1.62 15.20
N VAL A 166 8.04 1.72 13.89
CA VAL A 166 6.76 2.12 13.31
C VAL A 166 5.69 1.04 13.47
N VAL A 167 6.08 -0.23 13.49
CA VAL A 167 5.18 -1.38 13.74
C VAL A 167 5.86 -2.40 14.66
N ASP A 168 5.08 -3.26 15.30
CA ASP A 168 5.58 -4.48 15.93
C ASP A 168 4.52 -5.58 15.88
N SER A 169 4.62 -6.44 14.87
CA SER A 169 3.73 -7.61 14.74
C SER A 169 2.23 -7.26 14.81
N THR A 170 1.86 -6.05 14.39
CA THR A 170 0.50 -5.53 14.38
C THR A 170 -0.25 -5.92 13.10
N LEU A 171 -1.55 -5.63 13.05
CA LEU A 171 -2.36 -5.76 11.83
C LEU A 171 -2.29 -4.44 11.04
N LEU A 172 -2.03 -4.53 9.73
CA LEU A 172 -2.07 -3.42 8.79
C LEU A 172 -3.30 -3.52 7.91
N VAL A 173 -3.97 -2.39 7.65
CA VAL A 173 -5.15 -2.33 6.80
C VAL A 173 -5.00 -1.24 5.75
N ASP A 174 -5.21 -1.64 4.49
CA ASP A 174 -5.18 -0.75 3.34
C ASP A 174 -6.50 -0.82 2.56
N ARG A 175 -6.99 0.33 2.07
CA ARG A 175 -8.23 0.43 1.30
C ARG A 175 -7.96 0.81 -0.15
N PHE A 176 -8.51 0.02 -1.06
CA PHE A 176 -8.37 0.19 -2.49
C PHE A 176 -9.72 0.42 -3.18
N VAL A 177 -9.68 1.23 -4.24
CA VAL A 177 -10.79 1.39 -5.19
C VAL A 177 -10.44 0.61 -6.45
N LEU A 178 -11.34 -0.26 -6.91
CA LEU A 178 -11.22 -0.90 -8.21
C LEU A 178 -11.68 0.07 -9.31
N SER A 179 -10.76 0.47 -10.17
CA SER A 179 -11.00 1.34 -11.33
C SER A 179 -10.63 0.60 -12.61
N GLY A 180 -11.62 0.07 -13.33
CA GLY A 180 -11.37 -0.86 -14.44
C GLY A 180 -10.73 -2.14 -13.89
N THR A 181 -9.49 -2.40 -14.29
CA THR A 181 -8.68 -3.53 -13.79
C THR A 181 -7.61 -3.12 -12.79
N ASP A 182 -7.59 -1.85 -12.36
CA ASP A 182 -6.58 -1.33 -11.42
C ASP A 182 -7.14 -1.21 -10.00
N LEU A 183 -6.39 -1.76 -9.04
CA LEU A 183 -6.56 -1.43 -7.62
C LEU A 183 -5.74 -0.19 -7.30
N LYS A 184 -6.44 0.92 -7.00
CA LYS A 184 -5.82 2.21 -6.67
C LYS A 184 -6.00 2.53 -5.19
N THR A 185 -4.97 3.10 -4.57
CA THR A 185 -5.06 3.65 -3.22
C THR A 185 -6.17 4.67 -3.15
N LYS A 186 -6.94 4.65 -2.07
CA LYS A 186 -8.02 5.61 -1.87
C LYS A 186 -7.44 6.99 -1.63
N MET A 187 -7.89 7.98 -2.39
CA MET A 187 -7.58 9.39 -2.12
C MET A 187 -8.38 9.91 -0.92
N GLU A 188 -7.81 10.85 -0.18
CA GLU A 188 -8.52 11.56 0.88
C GLU A 188 -8.33 13.07 0.82
N VAL A 189 -9.11 13.79 1.63
CA VAL A 189 -9.05 15.24 1.75
C VAL A 189 -8.35 15.60 3.05
N ARG A 190 -7.38 16.51 2.98
CA ARG A 190 -6.59 17.01 4.11
C ARG A 190 -6.39 18.51 4.00
N TYR A 191 -5.92 19.13 5.07
CA TYR A 191 -5.40 20.50 5.01
C TYR A 191 -4.16 20.54 4.11
N GLN A 192 -4.14 21.47 3.15
CA GLN A 192 -3.18 21.44 2.04
C GLN A 192 -1.77 21.83 2.48
N ARG A 193 -1.61 22.74 3.45
CA ARG A 193 -0.31 23.14 3.98
C ARG A 193 0.18 22.21 5.08
N SER A 194 -0.63 21.98 6.12
CA SER A 194 -0.21 21.09 7.21
C SER A 194 -0.14 19.63 6.81
N ARG A 195 -0.80 19.25 5.70
CA ARG A 195 -0.98 17.87 5.23
C ARG A 195 -1.70 16.98 6.26
N SER A 196 -2.29 17.57 7.31
CA SER A 196 -2.99 16.85 8.37
C SER A 196 -4.47 16.74 8.03
N LYS A 197 -5.09 15.66 8.50
CA LYS A 197 -6.53 15.41 8.33
C LYS A 197 -7.39 16.30 9.20
N THR A 198 -6.87 16.77 10.33
CA THR A 198 -7.65 17.44 11.38
C THR A 198 -7.04 18.75 11.86
N ARG A 199 -5.73 18.97 11.67
CA ARG A 199 -5.02 20.14 12.19
C ARG A 199 -4.60 21.10 11.08
N PRO A 200 -5.20 22.28 10.94
CA PRO A 200 -4.70 23.30 10.00
C PRO A 200 -3.37 23.89 10.48
N GLU A 201 -2.50 24.28 9.55
CA GLU A 201 -1.28 25.05 9.88
C GLU A 201 -1.66 26.47 10.33
N SER A 202 -2.68 27.08 9.70
CA SER A 202 -3.18 28.41 10.03
C SER A 202 -4.64 28.58 9.60
N ARG A 203 -5.24 29.73 9.92
CA ARG A 203 -6.61 30.07 9.46
C ARG A 203 -6.77 30.13 7.94
N LYS A 204 -5.67 30.16 7.18
CA LYS A 204 -5.66 30.19 5.71
C LYS A 204 -5.41 28.82 5.09
N ASP A 205 -5.25 27.78 5.91
CA ASP A 205 -5.03 26.43 5.42
C ASP A 205 -6.37 25.81 5.01
N SER A 206 -6.56 25.60 3.72
CA SER A 206 -7.78 25.03 3.13
C SER A 206 -7.71 23.51 3.04
N LEU A 207 -8.88 22.88 2.94
CA LEU A 207 -8.98 21.45 2.65
C LEU A 207 -8.87 21.18 1.15
N GLY A 208 -8.15 20.14 0.76
CA GLY A 208 -8.01 19.69 -0.63
C GLY A 208 -7.60 18.23 -0.74
N ALA A 209 -7.71 17.67 -1.94
CA ALA A 209 -7.25 16.30 -2.25
C ALA A 209 -5.76 16.24 -2.63
N LYS A 210 -5.08 17.40 -2.62
CA LYS A 210 -3.68 17.59 -2.96
C LYS A 210 -3.05 18.64 -2.06
N ASP A 211 -1.75 18.54 -1.83
CA ASP A 211 -0.98 19.53 -1.07
C ASP A 211 -0.72 20.83 -1.87
N MET A 212 0.05 21.74 -1.28
CA MET A 212 0.47 23.00 -1.92
C MET A 212 1.40 22.82 -3.15
N GLU A 213 1.93 21.62 -3.36
CA GLU A 213 2.82 21.24 -4.46
C GLU A 213 2.11 20.38 -5.52
N ASP A 214 0.78 20.26 -5.44
CA ASP A 214 -0.07 19.45 -6.32
C ASP A 214 0.12 17.92 -6.16
N ASN A 215 0.79 17.45 -5.11
CA ASN A 215 0.88 16.01 -4.83
C ASN A 215 -0.43 15.49 -4.22
N PRO A 216 -0.98 14.37 -4.69
CA PRO A 216 -2.23 13.82 -4.18
C PRO A 216 -2.08 13.27 -2.76
N PHE A 217 -3.12 13.46 -1.94
CA PHE A 217 -3.26 12.78 -0.66
C PHE A 217 -3.92 11.42 -0.86
N PHE A 218 -3.21 10.38 -0.42
CA PHE A 218 -3.76 9.03 -0.27
C PHE A 218 -4.01 8.74 1.20
N GLU A 219 -5.02 7.94 1.48
CA GLU A 219 -5.23 7.43 2.82
C GLU A 219 -3.99 6.64 3.27
N PRO A 220 -3.50 6.86 4.51
CA PRO A 220 -2.38 6.11 5.05
C PRO A 220 -2.80 4.67 5.35
N THR A 221 -1.83 3.76 5.42
CA THR A 221 -2.06 2.44 6.02
C THR A 221 -2.50 2.63 7.47
N GLN A 222 -3.49 1.85 7.90
CA GLN A 222 -4.03 1.84 9.26
C GLN A 222 -3.51 0.67 10.08
#